data_AF-A0A9E3W0F9-F1
#
_entry.id   AF-A0A9E3W0F9-F1
#
_cell.length_a   1.000
_cell.length_b   1.000
_cell.length_c   1.000
_cell.angle_alpha   90.00
_cell.angle_beta   90.00
_cell.angle_gamma   90.00
#
_symmetry.space_group_name_H-M   'P 1'
#
loop_
_entity.id
_entity.type
_entity.pdbx_description
1 polymer ?
#
loop_
_entity_poly.entity_id
_entity_poly.type
_entity_poly.pdbx_seq_one_letter_code
_entity_poly.pdbx_strand_id
1 'polypeptide(L)'
;MPEVVRTLMVEALTTQAQRQARDSDYAEAASSLILALALDPDNPELYILRGQMNLYLYEWDQSLADYNTAIELAPEDADAYFQRGVLYYSILQTGQELREEALADFKHYLELAPDGPYANQAQEYAVKIEAELAALAE
;
A
#
# COMPACT_ATOMS: atom_id res chain seq x y z
N MET A 1 -28.80 -8.57 0.52
CA MET A 1 -28.69 -7.36 -0.31
C MET A 1 -28.40 -7.81 -1.74
N PRO A 2 -29.04 -7.25 -2.78
CA PRO A 2 -28.70 -7.60 -4.16
C PRO A 2 -27.24 -7.26 -4.49
N GLU A 3 -26.58 -8.07 -5.32
CA GLU A 3 -25.16 -7.89 -5.68
C GLU A 3 -24.88 -6.50 -6.26
N VAL A 4 -25.72 -6.02 -7.17
CA VAL A 4 -25.61 -4.66 -7.74
C VAL A 4 -25.65 -3.58 -6.67
N VAL A 5 -26.49 -3.74 -5.64
CA VAL A 5 -26.57 -2.78 -4.52
C VAL A 5 -25.30 -2.82 -3.68
N ARG A 6 -24.77 -4.02 -3.42
CA ARG A 6 -23.51 -4.22 -2.70
C ARG A 6 -22.33 -3.55 -3.44
N THR A 7 -22.20 -3.78 -4.75
CA THR A 7 -21.14 -3.17 -5.58
C THR A 7 -21.22 -1.64 -5.57
N LEU A 8 -22.41 -1.07 -5.80
CA LEU A 8 -22.59 0.39 -5.76
C LEU A 8 -22.28 0.98 -4.38
N MET A 9 -22.57 0.26 -3.30
CA MET A 9 -22.22 0.69 -1.94
C MET A 9 -20.72 0.66 -1.70
N VAL A 10 -20.01 -0.38 -2.17
CA VAL A 10 -18.55 -0.45 -2.12
C VAL A 10 -17.95 0.74 -2.87
N GLU A 11 -18.35 0.97 -4.13
CA GLU A 11 -17.85 2.09 -4.93
C GLU A 11 -18.10 3.45 -4.26
N ALA A 12 -19.29 3.66 -3.68
CA ALA A 12 -19.62 4.88 -2.97
C ALA A 12 -18.75 5.10 -1.73
N LEU A 13 -18.50 4.05 -0.95
CA LEU A 13 -17.65 4.09 0.25
C LEU A 13 -16.18 4.32 -0.12
N THR A 14 -15.67 3.65 -1.16
CA THR A 14 -14.31 3.86 -1.68
C THR A 14 -14.13 5.29 -2.16
N THR A 15 -15.09 5.81 -2.94
CA THR A 15 -15.05 7.20 -3.43
C THR A 15 -15.15 8.20 -2.29
N GLN A 16 -15.91 7.89 -1.23
CA GLN A 16 -15.94 8.70 -0.01
C GLN A 16 -14.60 8.67 0.72
N ALA A 17 -13.99 7.51 0.91
CA ALA A 17 -12.69 7.36 1.55
C ALA A 17 -11.60 8.16 0.82
N GLN A 18 -11.58 8.11 -0.52
CA GLN A 18 -10.63 8.88 -1.33
C GLN A 18 -10.83 10.39 -1.18
N ARG A 19 -12.07 10.88 -1.01
CA ARG A 19 -12.33 12.30 -0.71
C ARG A 19 -11.81 12.68 0.67
N GLN A 20 -12.13 11.89 1.69
CA GLN A 20 -11.64 12.09 3.06
C GLN A 20 -10.10 12.11 3.10
N ALA A 21 -9.45 11.19 2.39
CA ALA A 21 -7.99 11.15 2.27
C ALA A 21 -7.41 12.42 1.62
N ARG A 22 -8.09 12.99 0.60
CA ARG A 22 -7.67 14.27 -0.03
C ARG A 22 -7.79 15.45 0.94
N ASP A 23 -8.77 15.40 1.84
CA ASP A 23 -8.96 16.39 2.90
C ASP A 23 -8.07 16.12 4.12
N SER A 24 -7.19 15.10 4.05
CA SER A 24 -6.32 14.61 5.14
C SER A 24 -7.06 13.99 6.35
N ASP A 25 -8.34 13.66 6.19
CA ASP A 25 -9.17 12.96 7.17
C ASP A 25 -8.92 11.44 7.09
N TYR A 26 -7.69 11.01 7.36
CA TYR A 26 -7.23 9.63 7.13
C TYR A 26 -7.95 8.59 8.02
N ALA A 27 -8.33 8.96 9.24
CA ALA A 27 -9.05 8.06 10.15
C ALA A 27 -10.49 7.82 9.67
N GLU A 28 -11.15 8.86 9.18
CA GLU A 28 -12.47 8.79 8.56
C GLU A 28 -12.42 8.00 7.26
N ALA A 29 -11.37 8.20 6.45
CA ALA A 29 -11.13 7.41 5.23
C ALA A 29 -10.96 5.92 5.54
N ALA A 30 -10.13 5.57 6.53
CA ALA A 30 -9.95 4.20 6.99
C ALA A 30 -11.28 3.59 7.49
N SER A 31 -12.09 4.37 8.20
CA SER A 31 -13.42 3.94 8.67
C SER A 31 -14.37 3.63 7.51
N SER A 32 -14.38 4.46 6.46
CA SER A 32 -15.16 4.19 5.24
C SER A 32 -14.69 2.91 4.54
N LEU A 33 -13.38 2.66 4.51
CA LEU A 33 -12.80 1.46 3.91
C LEU A 33 -13.10 0.19 4.72
N ILE A 34 -13.20 0.28 6.05
CA ILE A 34 -13.68 -0.84 6.88
C ILE A 34 -15.11 -1.24 6.49
N LEU A 35 -15.98 -0.26 6.24
CA LEU A 35 -17.35 -0.53 5.78
C LEU A 35 -17.35 -1.14 4.37
N ALA A 36 -16.49 -0.67 3.48
CA ALA A 36 -16.34 -1.23 2.13
C ALA A 36 -15.86 -2.69 2.19
N LEU A 37 -14.85 -3.00 3.00
CA LEU A 37 -14.33 -4.35 3.20
C LEU A 37 -15.34 -5.29 3.86
N ALA A 38 -16.20 -4.80 4.75
CA ALA A 38 -17.30 -5.59 5.30
C ALA A 38 -18.31 -6.03 4.23
N LEU A 39 -18.40 -5.28 3.13
CA LEU A 39 -19.20 -5.64 1.97
C LEU A 39 -18.39 -6.50 1.00
N ASP A 40 -17.11 -6.20 0.76
CA ASP A 40 -16.25 -6.88 -0.21
C ASP A 40 -14.88 -7.26 0.36
N PRO A 41 -14.81 -8.34 1.14
CA PRO A 41 -13.61 -8.72 1.88
C PRO A 41 -12.51 -9.34 1.01
N ASP A 42 -12.80 -9.69 -0.24
CA ASP A 42 -11.83 -10.30 -1.17
C ASP A 42 -11.30 -9.29 -2.19
N ASN A 43 -11.51 -7.98 -1.95
CA ASN A 43 -11.09 -6.92 -2.85
C ASN A 43 -9.72 -6.36 -2.45
N PRO A 44 -8.64 -6.66 -3.20
CA PRO A 44 -7.29 -6.23 -2.86
C PRO A 44 -7.12 -4.70 -2.85
N GLU A 45 -7.81 -3.98 -3.73
CA GLU A 45 -7.72 -2.51 -3.82
C GLU A 45 -8.15 -1.85 -2.49
N LEU A 46 -9.18 -2.38 -1.83
CA LEU A 46 -9.66 -1.84 -0.56
C LEU A 46 -8.62 -2.00 0.56
N TYR A 47 -7.87 -3.10 0.56
CA TYR A 47 -6.75 -3.30 1.47
C TYR A 47 -5.60 -2.36 1.15
N ILE A 48 -5.23 -2.18 -0.13
CA ILE A 48 -4.19 -1.21 -0.52
C ILE A 48 -4.55 0.19 -0.04
N LEU A 49 -5.78 0.64 -0.31
CA LEU A 49 -6.25 1.95 0.12
C LEU A 49 -6.26 2.10 1.64
N ARG A 50 -6.69 1.06 2.39
CA ARG A 50 -6.71 1.14 3.86
C ARG A 50 -5.30 1.11 4.44
N GLY A 51 -4.41 0.31 3.84
CA GLY A 51 -3.00 0.27 4.17
C GLY A 51 -2.34 1.64 4.02
N GLN A 52 -2.68 2.38 2.96
CA GLN A 52 -2.22 3.76 2.77
C GLN A 52 -2.73 4.70 3.87
N MET A 53 -4.01 4.59 4.25
CA MET A 53 -4.55 5.43 5.33
C MET A 53 -3.86 5.14 6.67
N ASN A 54 -3.64 3.85 6.98
CA ASN A 54 -2.92 3.41 8.17
C ASN A 54 -1.47 3.89 8.16
N LEU A 55 -0.80 3.90 7.00
CA LEU A 55 0.54 4.47 6.84
C LEU A 55 0.56 5.97 7.20
N TYR A 56 -0.40 6.76 6.71
CA TYR A 56 -0.50 8.19 7.06
C TYR A 56 -0.84 8.44 8.53
N LEU A 57 -1.49 7.48 9.19
CA LEU A 57 -1.79 7.51 10.62
C LEU A 57 -0.63 6.97 11.48
N TYR A 58 0.49 6.55 10.88
CA TYR A 58 1.62 5.88 11.55
C TYR A 58 1.24 4.55 12.23
N GLU A 59 0.17 3.91 11.76
CA GLU A 59 -0.32 2.59 12.18
C GLU A 59 0.37 1.51 11.33
N TRP A 60 1.68 1.37 11.51
CA TRP A 60 2.57 0.60 10.64
C TRP A 60 2.20 -0.89 10.57
N ASP A 61 1.84 -1.50 11.70
CA ASP A 61 1.49 -2.92 11.77
C ASP A 61 0.20 -3.22 10.99
N GLN A 62 -0.80 -2.34 11.11
CA GLN A 62 -2.06 -2.43 10.38
C GLN A 62 -1.86 -2.18 8.89
N SER A 63 -1.00 -1.22 8.53
CA SER A 63 -0.62 -0.96 7.14
C SER A 63 0.05 -2.18 6.51
N LEU A 64 0.99 -2.81 7.22
CA LEU A 64 1.69 -4.00 6.75
C LEU A 64 0.72 -5.19 6.56
N ALA A 65 -0.18 -5.41 7.53
CA ALA A 65 -1.17 -6.46 7.44
C ALA A 65 -2.10 -6.28 6.23
N ASP A 66 -2.50 -5.04 5.93
CA ASP A 66 -3.32 -4.70 4.77
C ASP A 66 -2.60 -4.99 3.45
N TYR A 67 -1.36 -4.53 3.28
CA TYR A 67 -0.62 -4.80 2.06
C TYR A 67 -0.31 -6.29 1.86
N ASN A 68 -0.01 -7.02 2.94
CA ASN A 68 0.17 -8.47 2.86
C ASN A 68 -1.12 -9.15 2.39
N THR A 69 -2.28 -8.75 2.92
CA THR A 69 -3.57 -9.30 2.49
C THR A 69 -3.86 -8.98 1.02
N ALA A 70 -3.58 -7.75 0.58
CA ALA A 70 -3.73 -7.37 -0.83
C ALA A 70 -2.87 -8.25 -1.76
N ILE A 71 -1.61 -8.48 -1.40
CA ILE A 71 -0.67 -9.33 -2.15
C ILE A 71 -1.12 -10.79 -2.16
N GLU A 72 -1.65 -11.31 -1.05
CA GLU A 72 -2.21 -12.67 -0.99
C GLU A 72 -3.42 -12.84 -1.92
N LEU A 73 -4.29 -11.82 -1.99
CA LEU A 73 -5.48 -11.82 -2.85
C LEU A 73 -5.15 -11.62 -4.33
N ALA A 74 -4.18 -10.75 -4.63
CA ALA A 74 -3.74 -10.43 -5.99
C ALA A 74 -2.21 -10.34 -6.08
N PRO A 75 -1.51 -11.48 -6.25
CA PRO A 75 -0.04 -11.52 -6.31
C PRO A 75 0.57 -10.80 -7.52
N GLU A 76 -0.23 -10.48 -8.54
CA GLU A 76 0.22 -9.75 -9.73
C GLU A 76 -0.14 -8.25 -9.66
N ASP A 77 -0.73 -7.78 -8.55
CA ASP A 77 -1.00 -6.36 -8.34
C ASP A 77 0.28 -5.63 -7.92
N ALA A 78 0.93 -4.99 -8.89
CA ALA A 78 2.16 -4.26 -8.67
C ALA A 78 2.01 -3.19 -7.58
N ASP A 79 0.88 -2.48 -7.53
CA ASP A 79 0.70 -1.34 -6.62
C ASP A 79 0.81 -1.77 -5.16
N ALA A 80 0.35 -2.98 -4.82
CA ALA A 80 0.47 -3.52 -3.47
C ALA A 80 1.95 -3.64 -3.02
N TYR A 81 2.83 -4.10 -3.93
CA TYR A 81 4.27 -4.17 -3.66
C TYR A 81 4.89 -2.78 -3.54
N PHE A 82 4.55 -1.84 -4.42
CA PHE A 82 5.07 -0.48 -4.31
C PHE A 82 4.71 0.15 -2.96
N GLN A 83 3.45 0.01 -2.54
CA GLN A 83 2.99 0.60 -1.28
C GLN A 83 3.62 -0.07 -0.06
N ARG A 84 3.84 -1.39 -0.08
CA ARG A 84 4.56 -2.09 1.00
C ARG A 84 6.05 -1.73 1.03
N GLY A 85 6.67 -1.54 -0.13
CA GLY A 85 8.04 -1.01 -0.24
C GLY A 85 8.16 0.39 0.37
N VAL A 86 7.20 1.28 0.11
CA VAL A 86 7.13 2.62 0.73
C VAL A 86 6.96 2.51 2.25
N LEU A 87 6.14 1.58 2.73
CA LEU A 87 5.97 1.31 4.16
C LEU A 87 7.30 0.88 4.81
N TYR A 88 7.96 -0.14 4.26
CA TYR A 88 9.26 -0.59 4.76
C TYR A 88 10.29 0.53 4.74
N TYR A 89 10.36 1.29 3.65
CA TYR A 89 11.25 2.44 3.53
C TYR A 89 10.94 3.55 4.55
N SER A 90 9.67 3.75 4.89
CA SER A 90 9.25 4.73 5.91
C SER A 90 9.64 4.28 7.32
N ILE A 91 9.52 2.98 7.62
CA ILE A 91 9.97 2.39 8.88
C ILE A 91 11.50 2.42 9.02
N LEU A 92 12.27 2.49 7.91
CA LEU A 92 13.74 2.69 8.00
C LEU A 92 14.15 3.91 8.82
N GLN A 93 13.29 4.92 8.84
CA GLN A 93 13.53 6.15 9.60
C GLN A 93 13.39 5.92 11.12
N THR A 94 12.79 4.80 11.55
CA THR A 94 12.64 4.39 12.95
C THR A 94 13.56 3.20 13.32
N GLY A 95 14.07 2.44 12.34
CA GLY A 95 15.07 1.38 12.51
C GLY A 95 15.58 0.84 11.17
N GLN A 96 16.89 0.59 11.05
CA GLN A 96 17.56 0.29 9.77
C GLN A 96 17.27 -1.09 9.13
N GLU A 97 16.41 -1.90 9.73
CA GLU A 97 16.38 -3.35 9.46
C GLU A 97 15.67 -3.74 8.16
N LEU A 98 14.78 -2.90 7.61
CA LEU A 98 13.86 -3.30 6.53
C LEU A 98 14.29 -2.87 5.12
N ARG A 99 15.59 -2.65 4.90
CA ARG A 99 16.10 -2.13 3.61
C ARG A 99 15.99 -3.18 2.52
N GLU A 100 16.34 -4.41 2.84
CA GLU A 100 16.32 -5.51 1.88
C GLU A 100 14.88 -5.81 1.43
N GLU A 101 13.92 -5.78 2.36
CA GLU A 101 12.50 -5.97 2.10
C GLU A 101 11.94 -4.82 1.23
N ALA A 102 12.26 -3.57 1.57
CA ALA A 102 11.86 -2.42 0.75
C ALA A 102 12.42 -2.54 -0.68
N LEU A 103 13.70 -2.88 -0.82
CA LEU A 103 14.35 -3.04 -2.13
C LEU A 103 13.73 -4.19 -2.93
N ALA A 104 13.42 -5.30 -2.28
CA ALA A 104 12.77 -6.45 -2.92
C ALA A 104 11.40 -6.07 -3.48
N ASP A 105 10.58 -5.36 -2.70
CA ASP A 105 9.25 -4.92 -3.12
C ASP A 105 9.31 -3.91 -4.29
N PHE A 106 10.23 -2.94 -4.25
CA PHE A 106 10.39 -2.00 -5.37
C PHE A 106 10.88 -2.69 -6.64
N LYS A 107 11.79 -3.66 -6.53
CA LYS A 107 12.23 -4.46 -7.68
C LYS A 107 11.09 -5.28 -8.26
N HIS A 108 10.28 -5.90 -7.40
CA HIS A 108 9.16 -6.69 -7.85
C HIS A 108 8.07 -5.85 -8.52
N TYR A 109 7.79 -4.64 -8.00
CA TYR A 109 6.94 -3.66 -8.72
C TYR A 109 7.47 -3.39 -10.13
N LEU A 110 8.77 -3.15 -10.28
CA LEU A 110 9.40 -2.86 -11.58
C LEU A 110 9.38 -4.05 -12.54
N GLU A 111 9.37 -5.28 -12.03
CA GLU A 111 9.20 -6.50 -12.83
C GLU A 111 7.76 -6.62 -13.37
N LEU A 112 6.75 -6.36 -12.52
CA LEU A 112 5.34 -6.46 -12.88
C LEU A 112 4.86 -5.28 -13.75
N ALA A 113 5.35 -4.07 -13.46
CA ALA A 113 4.90 -2.82 -14.05
C ALA A 113 6.08 -1.88 -14.40
N PRO A 114 6.95 -2.26 -15.36
CA PRO A 114 8.15 -1.49 -15.72
C PRO A 114 7.84 -0.08 -16.26
N ASP A 115 6.67 0.11 -16.87
CA ASP A 115 6.17 1.39 -17.36
C ASP A 115 4.98 1.92 -16.53
N GLY A 116 4.77 1.36 -15.32
CA GLY A 116 3.66 1.72 -14.45
C GLY A 116 3.79 3.13 -13.84
N PRO A 117 2.72 3.64 -13.21
CA PRO A 117 2.67 5.02 -12.71
C PRO A 117 3.76 5.34 -11.68
N TYR A 118 4.20 4.35 -10.92
CA TYR A 118 5.23 4.49 -9.89
C TYR A 118 6.63 4.04 -10.33
N ALA A 119 6.86 3.68 -11.60
CA ALA A 119 8.13 3.10 -12.05
C ALA A 119 9.35 3.99 -11.76
N ASN A 120 9.26 5.27 -12.08
CA ASN A 120 10.36 6.20 -11.79
C ASN A 120 10.65 6.31 -10.28
N GLN A 121 9.60 6.31 -9.45
CA GLN A 121 9.74 6.41 -7.99
C GLN A 121 10.31 5.12 -7.40
N ALA A 122 9.80 3.96 -7.84
CA ALA A 122 10.32 2.65 -7.44
C ALA A 122 11.81 2.52 -7.79
N GLN A 123 12.21 2.96 -8.98
CA GLN A 123 13.61 2.98 -9.39
C GLN A 123 14.47 3.90 -8.51
N GLU A 124 13.98 5.09 -8.18
CA GLU A 124 14.68 6.03 -7.30
C GLU A 124 14.88 5.45 -5.89
N TYR A 125 13.83 4.88 -5.30
CA TYR A 125 13.93 4.21 -4.01
C TYR A 125 14.91 3.04 -4.05
N ALA A 126 14.83 2.19 -5.07
CA ALA A 126 15.73 1.04 -5.22
C ALA A 126 17.20 1.47 -5.26
N VAL A 127 17.55 2.45 -6.09
CA VAL A 127 18.93 2.98 -6.20
C VAL A 127 19.40 3.55 -4.87
N LYS A 128 18.54 4.29 -4.17
CA LYS A 128 18.89 4.87 -2.87
C LYS A 128 19.17 3.79 -1.82
N ILE A 129 18.30 2.79 -1.73
CA ILE A 129 18.45 1.68 -0.78
C ILE A 129 19.71 0.86 -1.08
N GLU A 130 20.01 0.61 -2.37
CA GLU A 130 21.23 -0.08 -2.78
C GLU A 130 22.49 0.67 -2.34
N ALA A 131 22.52 2.00 -2.49
CA ALA A 131 23.63 2.83 -2.02
C ALA A 131 23.76 2.79 -0.48
N GLU A 132 22.65 2.83 0.24
CA GLU A 132 22.63 2.72 1.71
C GLU A 132 23.14 1.36 2.19
N LEU A 133 22.73 0.26 1.54
CA LEU A 133 23.20 -1.09 1.87
C LEU A 133 24.69 -1.27 1.58
N ALA A 134 25.18 -0.75 0.45
CA ALA A 134 26.59 -0.80 0.10
C ALA A 134 27.46 -0.08 1.14
N ALA A 135 27.03 1.11 1.59
CA ALA A 135 27.76 1.91 2.58
C ALA A 135 27.86 1.25 3.97
N LEU A 136 27.00 0.28 4.27
CA LEU A 136 27.01 -0.45 5.55
C LEU A 136 27.84 -1.74 5.51
N ALA A 137 28.20 -2.20 4.31
CA ALA A 137 29.04 -3.37 4.12
C ALA A 137 30.55 -3.04 4.15
N GLU A 138 30.90 -1.75 4.16
CA GLU A 138 32.28 -1.22 4.28
C GLU A 138 32.70 -0.98 5.73
#